data_AF-A0A3E2JVV8-F1
#
_entry.id   AF-A0A3E2JVV8-F1
#
_cell.length_a   1.000
_cell.length_b   1.000
_cell.length_c   1.000
_cell.angle_alpha   90.00
_cell.angle_beta   90.00
_cell.angle_gamma   90.00
#
_symmetry.space_group_name_H-M   'P 1'
#
loop_
_entity.id
_entity.type
_entity.pdbx_description
1 polymer ?
#
loop_
_entity_poly.entity_id
_entity_poly.type
_entity_poly.pdbx_seq_one_letter_code
_entity_poly.pdbx_strand_id
1 'polypeptide(L)'
;MQNETNWLAKELAKDCRTVKDIQEKLKDLFKNTIQHVLEAEIDDHLGYKKHDNEGDHSGNNRNGYSQKRVKTKFGNTELKLPRDRKGKFEPQIITKY
;
A
#
# COMPACT_ATOMS: atom_id res chain seq x y z
N MET A 1 12.37 -13.00 16.33
CA MET A 1 11.82 -11.63 16.20
C MET A 1 12.89 -10.53 16.30
N GLN A 2 13.81 -10.51 17.28
CA GLN A 2 14.88 -9.48 17.36
C GLN A 2 15.85 -9.44 16.15
N ASN A 3 16.01 -10.55 15.44
CA ASN A 3 16.88 -10.60 14.26
C ASN A 3 16.30 -9.87 13.04
N GLU A 4 14.98 -9.90 12.85
CA GLU A 4 14.34 -9.28 11.68
C GLU A 4 14.28 -7.76 11.79
N THR A 5 14.02 -7.26 12.99
CA THR A 5 14.06 -5.82 13.26
C THR A 5 15.46 -5.25 13.06
N ASN A 6 16.49 -6.00 13.45
CA ASN A 6 17.88 -5.60 13.27
C ASN A 6 18.30 -5.64 11.79
N TRP A 7 17.85 -6.65 11.04
CA TRP A 7 18.01 -6.72 9.58
C TRP A 7 17.37 -5.52 8.87
N LEU A 8 16.11 -5.21 9.15
CA LEU A 8 15.38 -4.13 8.49
C LEU A 8 16.03 -2.77 8.78
N ALA A 9 16.44 -2.56 10.03
CA ALA A 9 17.16 -1.36 10.43
C ALA A 9 18.49 -1.22 9.69
N LYS A 10 19.24 -2.32 9.53
CA LYS A 10 20.48 -2.35 8.75
C LYS A 10 20.25 -2.03 7.28
N GLU A 11 19.17 -2.53 6.69
CA GLU A 11 18.82 -2.24 5.29
C GLU A 11 18.46 -0.77 5.08
N LEU A 12 17.62 -0.20 5.95
CA LEU A 12 17.30 1.22 5.92
C LEU A 12 18.52 2.12 6.13
N ALA A 13 19.46 1.70 6.98
CA ALA A 13 20.65 2.47 7.30
C ALA A 13 21.69 2.55 6.16
N LYS A 14 21.65 1.66 5.16
CA LYS A 14 22.61 1.66 4.04
C LYS A 14 22.59 2.95 3.23
N ASP A 15 21.42 3.54 3.05
CA ASP A 15 21.21 4.70 2.17
C ASP A 15 21.02 6.02 2.94
N CYS A 16 21.03 5.99 4.28
CA CYS A 16 20.77 7.17 5.11
C CYS A 16 22.08 7.82 5.56
N ARG A 17 22.25 9.13 5.32
CA ARG A 17 23.43 9.90 5.75
C ARG A 17 23.11 10.87 6.88
N THR A 18 21.84 11.29 6.98
CA THR A 18 21.36 12.24 7.98
C THR A 18 20.11 11.73 8.70
N VAL A 19 19.79 12.32 9.86
CA VAL A 19 18.54 12.02 10.60
C VAL A 19 17.30 12.31 9.74
N LYS A 20 17.38 13.32 8.86
CA LYS A 20 16.30 13.66 7.94
C LYS A 20 16.05 12.54 6.94
N ASP A 21 17.10 11.93 6.39
CA ASP A 21 16.98 10.82 5.44
C ASP A 21 16.28 9.61 6.08
N ILE A 22 16.57 9.35 7.37
CA ILE A 22 15.90 8.29 8.14
C ILE A 22 14.40 8.59 8.25
N GLN A 23 14.02 9.83 8.56
CA GLN A 23 12.62 10.23 8.67
C GLN A 23 11.88 10.12 7.32
N GLU A 24 12.52 10.53 6.21
CA GLU A 24 11.94 10.42 4.87
C GLU A 24 11.75 8.95 4.46
N LYS A 25 12.76 8.09 4.70
CA LYS A 25 12.65 6.65 4.42
C LYS A 25 11.58 5.96 5.25
N LEU A 26 11.42 6.33 6.52
CA LEU A 26 10.34 5.80 7.36
C LEU A 26 8.96 6.23 6.85
N LYS A 27 8.83 7.48 6.37
CA LYS A 27 7.60 7.96 5.73
C LYS A 27 7.28 7.14 4.48
N ASP A 28 8.27 6.88 3.63
CA ASP A 28 8.09 6.08 2.42
C ASP A 28 7.78 4.61 2.73
N LEU A 29 8.46 4.03 3.72
CA LEU A 29 8.17 2.68 4.18
C LEU A 29 6.72 2.57 4.67
N PHE A 30 6.29 3.50 5.52
CA PHE A 30 4.92 3.54 6.04
C PHE A 30 3.88 3.67 4.91
N LYS A 31 4.15 4.55 3.94
CA LYS A 31 3.34 4.69 2.72
C LYS A 31 3.24 3.38 1.94
N ASN A 32 4.37 2.72 1.71
CA ASN A 32 4.43 1.47 0.95
C ASN A 32 3.75 0.32 1.69
N THR A 33 3.88 0.25 3.01
CA THR A 33 3.16 -0.73 3.84
C THR A 33 1.66 -0.58 3.64
N ILE A 34 1.12 0.65 3.79
CA ILE A 34 -0.31 0.90 3.55
C ILE A 34 -0.72 0.51 2.13
N GLN A 35 0.10 0.86 1.14
CA GLN A 35 -0.17 0.54 -0.26
C GLN A 35 -0.27 -0.98 -0.49
N HIS A 36 0.64 -1.76 0.10
CA HIS A 36 0.59 -3.22 0.03
C HIS A 36 -0.62 -3.80 0.74
N VAL A 37 -1.05 -3.25 1.88
CA VAL A 37 -2.27 -3.76 2.53
C VAL A 37 -3.50 -3.46 1.68
N LEU A 38 -3.61 -2.27 1.08
CA LEU A 38 -4.71 -1.96 0.16
C LEU A 38 -4.71 -2.86 -1.08
N GLU A 39 -3.54 -3.24 -1.59
CA GLU A 39 -3.43 -4.22 -2.67
C GLU A 39 -3.91 -5.60 -2.19
N ALA A 40 -3.48 -6.06 -1.01
CA ALA A 40 -3.96 -7.31 -0.45
C ALA A 40 -5.49 -7.33 -0.23
N GLU A 41 -6.08 -6.21 0.22
CA GLU A 41 -7.53 -6.08 0.38
C GLU A 41 -8.29 -6.22 -0.94
N ILE A 42 -7.80 -5.65 -2.05
CA ILE A 42 -8.48 -5.80 -3.34
C ILE A 42 -8.27 -7.18 -3.95
N ASP A 43 -7.10 -7.80 -3.71
CA ASP A 43 -6.82 -9.18 -4.10
C ASP A 43 -7.82 -10.12 -3.42
N ASP A 44 -8.07 -9.94 -2.12
CA ASP A 44 -9.05 -10.71 -1.34
C ASP A 44 -10.49 -10.43 -1.80
N HIS A 45 -10.85 -9.15 -2.00
CA HIS A 45 -12.18 -8.76 -2.47
C HIS A 45 -12.56 -9.34 -3.83
N LEU A 46 -11.59 -9.38 -4.76
CA LEU A 46 -11.80 -9.93 -6.10
C LEU A 46 -11.60 -11.45 -6.14
N GLY A 47 -10.90 -12.02 -5.16
CA GLY A 47 -10.57 -13.44 -5.08
C GLY A 47 -9.41 -13.86 -5.98
N TYR A 48 -8.69 -12.91 -6.60
CA TYR A 48 -7.58 -13.19 -7.51
C TYR A 48 -6.53 -12.06 -7.51
N LYS A 49 -5.29 -12.42 -7.82
CA LYS A 49 -4.16 -11.48 -7.85
C LYS A 49 -4.11 -10.63 -9.11
N LYS A 50 -3.32 -9.56 -9.07
CA LYS A 50 -3.12 -8.70 -10.26
C LYS A 50 -2.52 -9.53 -11.40
N HIS A 51 -3.16 -9.47 -12.58
CA HIS A 51 -2.78 -10.22 -13.78
C HIS A 51 -2.93 -11.75 -13.67
N ASP A 52 -3.70 -12.23 -12.70
CA ASP A 52 -4.05 -13.65 -12.65
C ASP A 52 -5.14 -13.98 -13.68
N ASN A 53 -5.02 -15.13 -14.33
CA ASN A 53 -5.97 -15.62 -15.32
C ASN A 53 -7.31 -16.01 -14.66
N GLU A 54 -7.32 -16.26 -13.35
CA GLU A 54 -8.55 -16.47 -12.56
C GLU A 54 -9.50 -15.26 -12.60
N GLY A 55 -8.97 -14.07 -12.91
CA GLY A 55 -9.76 -12.86 -13.08
C GLY A 55 -10.56 -12.80 -14.39
N ASP A 56 -10.25 -13.64 -15.37
CA ASP A 56 -10.94 -13.64 -16.66
C ASP A 56 -12.36 -14.20 -16.52
N HIS A 57 -13.34 -13.50 -17.09
CA HIS A 57 -14.77 -13.82 -16.98
C HIS A 57 -15.36 -13.80 -15.55
N SER A 58 -14.61 -13.36 -14.53
CA SER A 58 -15.11 -13.14 -13.15
C SER A 58 -16.21 -12.08 -13.04
N GLY A 59 -16.38 -11.28 -14.10
CA GLY A 59 -17.38 -10.23 -14.20
C GLY A 59 -17.07 -8.98 -13.36
N ASN A 60 -16.00 -8.95 -12.56
CA ASN A 60 -15.50 -7.74 -11.93
C ASN A 60 -13.98 -7.68 -12.01
N ASN A 61 -13.45 -6.53 -12.43
CA ASN A 61 -12.06 -6.38 -12.81
C ASN A 61 -11.46 -5.20 -12.08
N ARG A 62 -10.15 -5.20 -11.85
CA ARG A 62 -9.45 -3.99 -11.38
C ARG A 62 -9.60 -2.87 -12.40
N ASN A 63 -9.87 -1.64 -11.94
CA ASN A 63 -10.05 -0.46 -12.77
C ASN A 63 -9.08 0.66 -12.34
N GLY A 64 -7.79 0.33 -12.35
CA GLY A 64 -6.72 1.24 -11.98
C GLY A 64 -6.79 1.69 -10.53
N TYR A 65 -6.32 2.92 -10.28
CA TYR A 65 -6.16 3.47 -8.94
C TYR A 65 -6.77 4.88 -8.85
N SER A 66 -7.18 5.28 -7.65
CA SER A 66 -7.55 6.65 -7.29
C SER A 66 -6.49 7.26 -6.38
N GLN A 67 -6.22 8.55 -6.49
CA GLN A 67 -5.30 9.23 -5.58
C GLN A 67 -6.06 9.78 -4.37
N LYS A 68 -5.56 9.50 -3.16
CA LYS A 68 -6.07 10.10 -1.90
C LYS A 68 -4.89 10.68 -1.12
N ARG A 69 -5.05 11.92 -0.66
CA ARG A 69 -4.10 12.60 0.24
C ARG A 69 -4.55 12.37 1.67
N VAL A 70 -3.74 11.67 2.46
CA VAL A 70 -4.01 11.39 3.87
C VAL A 70 -3.04 12.16 4.74
N LYS A 71 -3.57 12.78 5.81
CA LYS A 71 -2.76 13.44 6.83
C LYS A 71 -2.27 12.38 7.81
N THR A 72 -0.97 12.15 7.85
CA THR A 72 -0.33 11.20 8.78
C THR A 72 0.59 11.95 9.74
N LYS A 73 1.10 11.26 10.78
CA LYS A 73 2.09 11.84 11.69
C LYS A 73 3.40 12.24 10.99
N PHE A 74 3.71 11.61 9.86
CA PHE A 74 4.85 11.94 8.99
C PHE A 74 4.53 13.03 7.95
N GLY A 75 3.40 13.71 8.11
CA GLY A 75 2.89 14.74 7.21
C GLY A 75 1.91 14.21 6.17
N ASN A 76 1.69 15.00 5.13
CA ASN A 76 0.80 14.63 4.04
C ASN A 76 1.43 13.52 3.20
N THR A 77 0.68 12.44 3.02
CA THR A 77 1.08 11.27 2.24
C THR A 77 0.05 11.02 1.15
N GLU A 78 0.54 10.91 -0.08
CA GLU A 78 -0.26 10.55 -1.25
C GLU A 78 -0.29 9.05 -1.43
N LEU A 79 -1.49 8.48 -1.42
CA LEU A 79 -1.75 7.05 -1.56
C LEU A 79 -2.51 6.79 -2.85
N LYS A 80 -2.25 5.63 -3.47
CA LYS A 80 -3.01 5.16 -4.62
C LYS A 80 -3.93 4.03 -4.14
N LEU A 81 -5.22 4.31 -4.06
CA LEU A 81 -6.24 3.36 -3.66
C LEU A 81 -6.66 2.54 -4.87
N PRO A 82 -6.55 1.20 -4.82
CA PRO A 82 -7.04 0.36 -5.90
C PRO A 82 -8.56 0.42 -5.98
N ARG A 83 -9.10 0.18 -7.18
CA ARG A 83 -10.55 0.19 -7.44
C ARG A 83 -10.96 -0.99 -8.28
N ASP A 84 -12.17 -1.47 -8.07
CA ASP A 84 -12.83 -2.43 -8.96
C ASP A 84 -13.70 -1.70 -10.00
N ARG A 85 -14.06 -2.41 -11.08
CA ARG A 85 -14.83 -1.86 -12.20
C ARG A 85 -16.29 -1.66 -11.84
N LYS A 86 -16.84 -2.50 -10.98
CA LYS A 86 -18.23 -2.38 -10.47
C LYS A 86 -18.38 -1.37 -9.32
N GLY A 87 -17.27 -0.85 -8.79
CA GLY A 87 -17.27 0.13 -7.70
C GLY A 87 -17.72 -0.40 -6.34
N LYS A 88 -17.74 -1.73 -6.18
CA LYS A 88 -18.18 -2.44 -4.97
C LYS A 88 -17.07 -2.59 -3.94
N PHE A 89 -15.82 -2.31 -4.30
CA PHE A 89 -14.70 -2.38 -3.37
C PHE A 89 -14.77 -1.25 -2.34
N GLU A 90 -14.75 -1.63 -1.07
CA GLU A 90 -14.72 -0.74 0.08
C GLU A 90 -13.50 -1.06 0.97
N PRO A 91 -12.41 -0.28 0.84
CA PRO A 91 -11.21 -0.49 1.64
C PRO A 91 -11.48 -0.28 3.13
N GLN A 92 -10.92 -1.15 3.97
CA GLN A 92 -11.18 -1.15 5.42
C GLN A 92 -10.20 -0.27 6.18
N ILE A 93 -8.93 -0.29 5.81
CA ILE A 93 -7.89 0.50 6.51
C ILE A 93 -8.02 2.00 6.25
N ILE A 94 -8.43 2.37 5.03
CA ILE A 94 -8.64 3.76 4.64
C ILE A 94 -10.03 3.87 4.05
N THR A 95 -10.94 4.51 4.79
CA THR A 95 -12.30 4.75 4.33
C THR A 95 -12.31 5.48 3.00
N LYS A 96 -13.34 5.21 2.19
CA LYS A 96 -13.52 5.81 0.87
C LYS A 96 -13.61 7.35 0.95
N TYR A 97 -14.32 7.84 1.97
CA TYR A 97 -14.48 9.27 2.29
C TYR A 97 -13.61 9.64 3.48
#